data_AF-W2IT90-F1
#
_entry.id   AF-W2IT90-F1
#
_cell.length_a   1.000
_cell.length_b   1.000
_cell.length_c   1.000
_cell.angle_alpha   90.00
_cell.angle_beta   90.00
_cell.angle_gamma   90.00
#
_symmetry.space_group_name_H-M   'P 1'
#
loop_
_entity.id
_entity.type
_entity.pdbx_description
1 polymer ?
#
loop_
_entity_poly.entity_id
_entity_poly.type
_entity_poly.pdbx_seq_one_letter_code
_entity_poly.pdbx_strand_id
1 'polypeptide(L)'
;MVFLTGEDMKACFNLFCCIYGIGTLGMPGNFARAGPLIAVIAMAFMAFANTYSSIAMSKAMLMAPRSVKTFGDLGEWSMGTTGRWLCIVSQMSSCLLMPCVFLVLGGQLLDGLFPDAFSQSTWTIFMALTVLPICLVPTLKEGSGAAFAGCVGTIIADIIGVGIVMHGMRGHP
;
A
#
# COMPACT_ATOMS: atom_id res chain seq x y z
N MET A 1 -22.69 -20.52 9.22
CA MET A 1 -22.20 -19.16 8.86
C MET A 1 -20.99 -18.88 9.70
N VAL A 2 -19.86 -18.54 9.08
CA VAL A 2 -18.68 -18.09 9.83
C VAL A 2 -19.03 -16.70 10.37
N PHE A 3 -19.22 -16.60 11.68
CA PHE A 3 -19.43 -15.32 12.34
C PHE A 3 -18.10 -14.59 12.40
N LEU A 4 -18.06 -13.34 11.92
CA LEU A 4 -16.91 -12.46 12.05
C LEU A 4 -16.68 -12.19 13.55
N THR A 5 -15.59 -12.70 14.11
CA THR A 5 -15.27 -12.42 15.51
C THR A 5 -14.69 -11.01 15.66
N GLY A 6 -14.66 -10.49 16.88
CA GLY A 6 -14.03 -9.19 17.15
C GLY A 6 -12.53 -9.16 16.83
N GLU A 7 -11.85 -10.32 16.86
CA GLU A 7 -10.45 -10.43 16.45
C GLU A 7 -10.30 -10.39 14.92
N ASP A 8 -11.20 -11.05 14.18
CA ASP A 8 -11.25 -10.99 12.72
C ASP A 8 -11.47 -9.55 12.25
N MET A 9 -12.35 -8.79 12.92
CA MET A 9 -12.61 -7.40 12.58
C MET A 9 -11.37 -6.50 12.81
N LYS A 10 -10.59 -6.74 13.86
CA LYS A 10 -9.31 -6.05 14.09
C LYS A 10 -8.29 -6.38 13.00
N ALA A 11 -8.23 -7.63 12.56
CA ALA A 11 -7.35 -8.06 11.47
C ALA A 11 -7.76 -7.40 10.14
N CYS A 12 -9.04 -7.39 9.80
CA CYS A 12 -9.57 -6.69 8.62
C CYS A 12 -9.27 -5.19 8.66
N PHE A 13 -9.44 -4.56 9.82
CA PHE A 13 -9.16 -3.14 9.99
C PHE A 13 -7.67 -2.82 9.81
N ASN A 14 -6.79 -3.65 10.37
CA ASN A 14 -5.35 -3.49 10.20
C ASN A 14 -4.93 -3.68 8.73
N LEU A 15 -5.49 -4.69 8.05
CA LEU A 15 -5.27 -4.90 6.61
C LEU A 15 -5.73 -3.69 5.79
N PHE A 16 -6.89 -3.11 6.10
CA PHE A 16 -7.37 -1.89 5.46
C PHE A 16 -6.37 -0.74 5.67
N CYS A 17 -5.91 -0.52 6.89
CA CYS A 17 -4.94 0.54 7.18
C CYS A 17 -3.58 0.32 6.49
N CYS A 18 -3.15 -0.92 6.28
CA CYS A 18 -1.92 -1.23 5.56
C CYS A 18 -2.03 -1.01 4.05
N ILE A 19 -3.22 -1.20 3.46
CA ILE A 19 -3.45 -1.05 2.02
C ILE A 19 -3.75 0.42 1.68
N TYR A 20 -4.49 1.11 2.54
CA TYR A 20 -4.83 2.52 2.36
C TYR A 20 -3.63 3.40 2.66
N GLY A 21 -3.07 4.04 1.64
CA GLY A 21 -1.84 4.81 1.77
C GLY A 21 -1.42 5.43 0.45
N ILE A 22 -0.12 5.41 0.16
CA ILE A 22 0.48 6.18 -0.94
C ILE A 22 -0.11 5.93 -2.34
N GLY A 23 -0.72 4.75 -2.54
CA GLY A 23 -1.41 4.43 -3.79
C GLY A 23 -2.52 5.43 -4.13
N THR A 24 -3.22 5.97 -3.12
CA THR A 24 -4.26 6.99 -3.33
C THR A 24 -3.64 8.37 -3.61
N LEU A 25 -2.56 8.73 -2.90
CA LEU A 25 -1.84 9.99 -3.10
C LEU A 25 -1.24 10.12 -4.52
N GLY A 26 -0.80 9.02 -5.11
CA GLY A 26 -0.29 8.98 -6.49
C GLY A 26 -1.39 8.95 -7.56
N MET A 27 -2.65 8.69 -7.21
CA MET A 27 -3.73 8.52 -8.19
C MET A 27 -3.98 9.74 -9.05
N PRO A 28 -4.09 10.98 -8.54
CA PRO A 28 -4.33 12.15 -9.38
C PRO A 28 -3.26 12.33 -10.46
N GLY A 29 -1.98 12.13 -10.13
CA GLY A 29 -0.88 12.18 -11.08
C GLY A 29 -0.93 11.06 -12.12
N ASN A 30 -1.27 9.84 -11.71
CA ASN A 30 -1.43 8.71 -12.62
C ASN A 30 -2.62 8.92 -13.58
N PHE A 31 -3.74 9.44 -13.07
CA PHE A 31 -4.92 9.78 -13.87
C PHE A 31 -4.64 10.92 -14.86
N ALA A 32 -3.89 11.94 -14.44
CA ALA A 32 -3.50 13.04 -15.31
C ALA A 32 -2.60 12.58 -16.47
N ARG A 33 -1.74 11.57 -16.24
CA ARG A 33 -0.82 11.04 -17.26
C ARG A 33 -1.46 10.02 -18.20
N ALA A 34 -2.29 9.13 -17.67
CA ALA A 34 -2.92 8.06 -18.46
C ALA A 34 -4.25 8.48 -19.11
N GLY A 35 -4.90 9.52 -18.58
CA GLY A 35 -6.26 9.91 -18.94
C GLY A 35 -7.32 9.09 -18.20
N PRO A 36 -8.54 9.66 -18.01
CA PRO A 36 -9.54 9.11 -17.11
C PRO A 36 -10.05 7.73 -17.55
N LEU A 37 -10.27 7.51 -18.85
CA LEU A 37 -10.82 6.25 -19.35
C LEU A 37 -9.85 5.08 -19.13
N ILE A 38 -8.59 5.24 -19.53
CA ILE A 38 -7.56 4.19 -19.39
C ILE A 38 -7.27 3.94 -17.92
N ALA A 39 -7.16 4.99 -17.11
CA ALA A 39 -6.94 4.87 -15.68
C ALA A 39 -8.08 4.11 -14.97
N VAL A 40 -9.35 4.42 -15.28
CA VAL A 40 -10.50 3.68 -14.71
C VAL A 40 -10.51 2.22 -15.13
N ILE A 41 -10.26 1.91 -16.40
CA ILE A 41 -10.20 0.52 -16.89
C ILE A 41 -9.06 -0.24 -16.19
N ALA A 42 -7.87 0.37 -16.10
CA ALA A 42 -6.72 -0.22 -15.44
C ALA A 42 -6.97 -0.45 -13.94
N MET A 43 -7.58 0.52 -13.24
CA MET A 43 -7.98 0.35 -11.85
C MET A 43 -8.98 -0.78 -11.66
N ALA A 44 -10.01 -0.84 -12.50
CA ALA A 44 -11.02 -1.89 -12.42
C ALA A 44 -10.37 -3.27 -12.62
N PHE A 45 -9.54 -3.43 -13.66
CA PHE A 45 -8.79 -4.66 -13.91
C PHE A 45 -7.92 -5.06 -12.72
N MET A 46 -7.13 -4.12 -12.17
CA MET A 46 -6.28 -4.36 -11.01
C MET A 46 -7.10 -4.73 -9.77
N ALA A 47 -8.25 -4.10 -9.54
CA ALA A 47 -9.12 -4.43 -8.42
C ALA A 47 -9.67 -5.87 -8.53
N PHE A 48 -10.13 -6.28 -9.71
CA PHE A 48 -10.58 -7.64 -9.96
C PHE A 48 -9.45 -8.66 -9.85
N ALA A 49 -8.29 -8.38 -10.46
CA ALA A 49 -7.14 -9.28 -10.43
C ALA A 49 -6.61 -9.48 -9.00
N ASN A 50 -6.49 -8.41 -8.21
CA ASN A 50 -6.06 -8.50 -6.81
C ASN A 50 -7.09 -9.25 -5.97
N THR A 51 -8.38 -8.94 -6.11
CA THR A 51 -9.45 -9.63 -5.36
C THR A 51 -9.50 -11.12 -5.67
N TYR A 52 -9.42 -11.48 -6.95
CA TYR A 52 -9.37 -12.88 -7.38
C TYR A 52 -8.14 -13.60 -6.82
N SER A 53 -6.97 -12.96 -6.87
CA SER A 53 -5.73 -13.52 -6.31
C SER A 53 -5.83 -13.73 -4.80
N SER A 54 -6.40 -12.78 -4.05
CA SER A 54 -6.63 -12.92 -2.61
C SER A 54 -7.58 -14.06 -2.27
N ILE A 55 -8.65 -14.25 -3.05
CA ILE A 55 -9.59 -15.37 -2.88
C ILE A 55 -8.90 -16.70 -3.21
N ALA A 56 -8.15 -16.78 -4.31
CA ALA A 56 -7.43 -17.98 -4.71
C ALA A 56 -6.39 -18.37 -3.65
N MET A 57 -5.64 -17.40 -3.14
CA MET A 57 -4.67 -17.61 -2.06
C MET A 57 -5.35 -18.06 -0.77
N SER A 58 -6.49 -17.47 -0.40
CA SER A 58 -7.25 -17.89 0.78
C SER A 58 -7.75 -19.33 0.66
N LYS A 59 -8.25 -19.73 -0.51
CA LYS A 59 -8.64 -21.11 -0.80
C LYS A 59 -7.46 -22.09 -0.74
N ALA A 60 -6.32 -21.70 -1.30
CA ALA A 60 -5.09 -22.50 -1.23
C ALA A 60 -4.63 -22.69 0.22
N MET A 61 -4.68 -21.64 1.03
CA MET A 61 -4.29 -21.67 2.44
C MET A 61 -5.22 -22.53 3.30
N LEU A 62 -6.52 -22.61 2.97
CA LEU A 62 -7.47 -23.50 3.64
C LEU A 62 -7.23 -24.99 3.34
N MET A 63 -6.64 -25.31 2.19
CA MET A 63 -6.27 -26.68 1.81
C MET A 63 -4.86 -27.07 2.26
N ALA A 64 -4.03 -26.09 2.64
CA ALA A 64 -2.65 -26.31 3.00
C ALA A 64 -2.52 -26.99 4.38
N PRO A 65 -1.53 -27.88 4.57
CA PRO A 65 -1.24 -28.49 5.86
C PRO A 65 -0.70 -27.44 6.85
N ARG A 66 -0.83 -27.71 8.16
CA ARG A 66 -0.39 -26.80 9.25
C ARG A 66 1.11 -26.48 9.27
N SER A 67 1.91 -27.16 8.46
CA SER A 67 3.32 -26.84 8.24
C SER A 67 3.52 -25.58 7.40
N VAL A 68 2.57 -25.22 6.52
CA VAL A 68 2.64 -24.04 5.66
C VAL A 68 2.23 -22.82 6.48
N LYS A 69 3.21 -21.97 6.82
CA LYS A 69 2.98 -20.75 7.60
C LYS A 69 3.39 -19.48 6.87
N THR A 70 4.34 -19.58 5.94
CA THR A 70 4.84 -18.41 5.20
C THR A 70 4.36 -18.42 3.75
N PHE A 71 4.38 -17.25 3.10
CA PHE A 71 4.06 -17.15 1.68
C PHE A 71 5.02 -17.97 0.80
N GLY A 72 6.30 -18.07 1.20
CA GLY A 72 7.28 -18.93 0.53
C GLY A 72 6.93 -20.42 0.65
N ASP A 73 6.48 -20.87 1.81
CA ASP A 73 6.08 -22.27 2.02
C ASP A 73 4.78 -22.60 1.26
N LEU A 74 3.89 -21.61 1.08
CA LEU A 74 2.69 -21.76 0.26
C LEU A 74 3.05 -21.90 -1.23
N GLY A 75 4.05 -21.14 -1.68
CA GLY A 75 4.65 -21.29 -3.01
C GLY A 75 5.28 -22.68 -3.20
N GLU A 76 5.99 -23.18 -2.18
CA GLU A 76 6.58 -24.51 -2.20
C GLU A 76 5.53 -25.62 -2.25
N TRP A 77 4.44 -25.47 -1.49
CA TRP A 77 3.36 -26.44 -1.48
C TRP A 77 2.58 -26.47 -2.82
N SER A 78 2.45 -25.32 -3.49
CA SER A 78 1.68 -25.22 -4.74
C SER A 78 2.46 -25.62 -5.99
N MET A 79 3.73 -25.23 -6.12
CA MET A 79 4.55 -25.46 -7.33
C MET A 79 5.96 -25.99 -7.04
N GLY A 80 6.22 -26.49 -5.82
CA GLY A 80 7.54 -26.98 -5.42
C GLY A 80 8.58 -25.85 -5.31
N THR A 81 9.86 -26.20 -5.49
CA THR A 81 10.99 -25.28 -5.30
C THR A 81 10.91 -24.01 -6.16
N THR A 82 10.35 -24.11 -7.37
CA THR A 82 10.15 -22.94 -8.25
C THR A 82 9.14 -21.97 -7.66
N GLY A 83 8.03 -22.47 -7.12
CA GLY A 83 7.03 -21.65 -6.45
C GLY A 83 7.59 -20.95 -5.21
N ARG A 84 8.43 -21.64 -4.43
CA ARG A 84 9.13 -21.05 -3.29
C ARG A 84 9.97 -19.83 -3.70
N TRP A 85 10.78 -19.97 -4.75
CA TRP A 85 11.63 -18.87 -5.24
C TRP A 85 10.81 -17.70 -5.78
N LEU A 86 9.74 -17.96 -6.54
CA LEU A 86 8.86 -16.90 -7.04
C LEU A 86 8.20 -16.11 -5.90
N CYS A 87 7.70 -16.78 -4.87
CA CYS A 87 7.11 -16.15 -3.69
C CYS A 87 8.15 -15.35 -2.89
N ILE A 88 9.36 -15.87 -2.69
CA ILE A 88 10.41 -15.15 -1.95
C ILE A 88 10.87 -13.91 -2.71
N VAL A 89 11.15 -14.03 -4.02
CA VAL A 89 11.61 -12.91 -4.84
C VAL A 89 10.55 -11.81 -4.87
N SER A 90 9.29 -12.16 -5.15
CA SER A 90 8.19 -11.18 -5.18
C SER A 90 7.99 -10.48 -3.82
N GLN A 91 8.08 -11.22 -2.71
CA GLN A 91 8.00 -10.66 -1.36
C GLN A 91 9.17 -9.72 -1.06
N MET A 92 10.40 -10.13 -1.38
CA MET A 92 11.60 -9.30 -1.16
C MET A 92 11.55 -8.02 -2.01
N SER A 93 11.15 -8.13 -3.28
CA SER A 93 10.94 -6.97 -4.14
C SER A 93 9.91 -6.02 -3.54
N SER A 94 8.78 -6.53 -3.03
CA SER A 94 7.76 -5.69 -2.39
C SER A 94 8.29 -5.00 -1.14
N CYS A 95 9.03 -5.71 -0.28
CA CYS A 95 9.62 -5.14 0.93
C CYS A 95 10.68 -4.06 0.65
N LEU A 96 11.36 -4.10 -0.49
CA LEU A 96 12.38 -3.11 -0.88
C LEU A 96 11.78 -1.93 -1.66
N LEU A 97 10.92 -2.21 -2.63
CA LEU A 97 10.38 -1.18 -3.53
C LEU A 97 9.37 -0.28 -2.83
N MET A 98 8.54 -0.83 -1.93
CA MET A 98 7.55 -0.05 -1.20
C MET A 98 8.19 1.11 -0.39
N PRO A 99 9.17 0.89 0.50
CA PRO A 99 9.80 2.01 1.21
C PRO A 99 10.51 2.98 0.26
N CYS A 100 11.11 2.51 -0.84
CA CYS A 100 11.71 3.41 -1.85
C CYS A 100 10.68 4.37 -2.46
N VAL A 101 9.51 3.87 -2.86
CA VAL A 101 8.43 4.71 -3.41
C VAL A 101 7.92 5.69 -2.35
N PHE A 102 7.79 5.24 -1.10
CA PHE A 102 7.39 6.10 0.02
C PHE A 102 8.37 7.24 0.26
N LEU A 103 9.67 6.97 0.25
CA LEU A 103 10.69 7.99 0.47
C LEU A 103 10.74 9.01 -0.68
N VAL A 104 10.69 8.54 -1.93
CA VAL A 104 10.74 9.43 -3.10
C VAL A 104 9.52 10.33 -3.17
N LEU A 105 8.32 9.76 -3.02
CA LEU A 105 7.08 10.52 -3.12
C LEU A 105 6.88 11.43 -1.90
N GLY A 106 7.29 10.99 -0.71
CA GLY A 106 7.33 11.86 0.48
C GLY A 106 8.28 13.06 0.31
N GLY A 107 9.46 12.83 -0.29
CA GLY A 107 10.39 13.91 -0.63
C GLY A 107 9.80 14.91 -1.63
N GLN A 108 9.08 14.43 -2.65
CA GLN A 108 8.38 15.30 -3.62
C GLN A 108 7.27 16.13 -2.98
N LEU A 109 6.51 15.55 -2.05
CA LEU A 109 5.46 16.27 -1.34
C LEU A 109 6.02 17.38 -0.44
N LEU A 110 7.13 17.12 0.26
CA LEU A 110 7.79 18.14 1.10
C LEU A 110 8.40 19.26 0.29
N ASP A 111 9.00 18.95 -0.86
CA ASP A 111 9.52 19.93 -1.81
C ASP A 111 8.39 20.85 -2.33
N GLY A 112 7.22 20.27 -2.64
CA GLY A 112 6.04 21.05 -3.04
C GLY A 112 5.42 21.88 -1.90
N LEU A 113 5.53 21.45 -0.65
CA LEU A 113 5.00 22.18 0.51
C LEU A 113 5.90 23.35 0.94
N PHE A 114 7.22 23.19 0.82
CA PHE A 114 8.22 24.20 1.16
C PHE A 114 9.09 24.53 -0.07
N PRO A 115 8.52 25.25 -1.06
CA PRO A 115 9.26 25.63 -2.25
C PRO A 115 10.49 26.47 -1.87
N ASP A 116 11.60 26.24 -2.57
CA ASP A 116 12.88 26.94 -2.43
C ASP A 116 13.62 26.78 -1.09
N ALA A 117 13.15 25.93 -0.16
CA ALA A 117 13.84 25.70 1.11
C ALA A 117 15.06 24.77 0.99
N PHE A 118 14.89 23.60 0.34
CA PHE A 118 15.94 22.60 0.13
C PHE A 118 15.69 21.82 -1.17
N SER A 119 16.75 21.20 -1.72
CA SER A 119 16.62 20.29 -2.86
C SER A 119 15.85 19.01 -2.49
N GLN A 120 15.09 18.47 -3.44
CA GLN A 120 14.34 17.21 -3.32
C GLN A 120 15.17 16.05 -2.75
N SER A 121 16.46 15.95 -3.12
CA SER A 121 17.36 14.91 -2.58
C SER A 121 17.57 15.05 -1.08
N THR A 122 17.72 16.29 -0.59
CA THR A 122 17.86 16.58 0.84
C THR A 122 16.58 16.24 1.60
N TRP A 123 15.40 16.56 1.05
CA TRP A 123 14.11 16.17 1.64
C TRP A 123 13.93 14.65 1.71
N THR A 124 14.37 13.93 0.68
CA THR A 124 14.34 12.46 0.66
C THR A 124 15.25 11.86 1.74
N ILE A 125 16.45 12.41 1.92
CA ILE A 125 17.38 11.98 2.99
C ILE A 125 16.78 12.27 4.36
N PHE A 126 16.18 13.45 4.55
CA PHE A 126 15.52 13.81 5.80
C PHE A 126 14.37 12.85 6.14
N MET A 127 13.53 12.53 5.15
CA MET A 127 12.48 11.50 5.28
C MET A 127 13.05 10.13 5.62
N ALA A 128 14.15 9.72 4.99
CA ALA A 128 14.79 8.44 5.30
C ALA A 128 15.26 8.39 6.76
N LEU A 129 15.85 9.47 7.27
CA LEU A 129 16.32 9.57 8.65
C LEU A 129 15.17 9.55 9.66
N THR A 130 14.05 10.21 9.38
CA THR A 130 12.89 10.25 10.29
C THR A 130 12.08 8.95 10.28
N VAL A 131 12.12 8.17 9.20
CA VAL A 131 11.44 6.87 9.07
C VAL A 131 12.30 5.72 9.62
N LEU A 132 13.63 5.88 9.68
CA LEU A 132 14.57 4.86 10.17
C LEU A 132 14.20 4.28 11.57
N PRO A 133 13.74 5.07 12.55
CA PRO A 133 13.29 4.56 13.84
C PRO A 133 12.05 3.67 13.74
N ILE A 134 11.18 3.90 12.75
CA ILE A 134 9.97 3.09 12.53
C ILE A 134 10.35 1.69 12.02
N CYS A 135 11.43 1.59 11.24
CA CYS A 135 11.98 0.30 10.81
C CYS A 135 12.51 -0.57 11.95
N LEU A 136 12.75 0.03 13.14
CA LEU A 136 13.22 -0.69 14.33
C LEU A 136 12.07 -1.25 15.18
N VAL A 137 10.81 -0.94 14.87
CA VAL A 137 9.64 -1.50 15.57
C VAL A 137 9.34 -2.89 14.98
N PRO A 138 9.64 -3.98 15.72
CA PRO A 138 9.65 -5.31 15.13
C PRO A 138 8.28 -5.99 15.13
N THR A 139 7.23 -5.38 15.71
CA THR A 139 5.95 -6.05 15.91
C THR A 139 4.75 -5.34 15.28
N LEU A 140 3.90 -6.12 14.60
CA LEU A 140 2.61 -5.66 14.04
C LEU A 140 1.66 -5.11 15.11
N LYS A 141 1.79 -5.53 16.38
CA LYS A 141 1.01 -5.00 17.48
C LYS A 141 1.41 -3.56 17.82
N GLU A 142 2.71 -3.28 17.91
CA GLU A 142 3.25 -1.94 18.16
C GLU A 142 3.09 -1.03 16.93
N GLY A 143 3.15 -1.59 15.72
CA GLY A 143 2.96 -0.86 14.46
C GLY A 143 1.50 -0.56 14.09
N SER A 144 0.52 -1.22 14.71
CA SER A 144 -0.91 -1.05 14.38
C SER A 144 -1.41 0.39 14.58
N GLY A 145 -0.91 1.08 15.61
CA GLY A 145 -1.22 2.49 15.85
C GLY A 145 -0.66 3.42 14.79
N ALA A 146 0.57 3.15 14.31
CA ALA A 146 1.19 3.92 13.23
C ALA A 146 0.47 3.69 11.89
N ALA A 147 0.09 2.44 11.59
CA ALA A 147 -0.71 2.12 10.41
C ALA A 147 -2.08 2.83 10.45
N PHE A 148 -2.74 2.85 11.61
CA PHE A 148 -3.99 3.58 11.79
C PHE A 148 -3.81 5.09 11.59
N ALA A 149 -2.81 5.70 12.21
CA ALA A 149 -2.52 7.13 12.06
C ALA A 149 -2.23 7.50 10.59
N GLY A 150 -1.45 6.67 9.89
CA GLY A 150 -1.17 6.85 8.46
C GLY A 150 -2.43 6.74 7.60
N CYS A 151 -3.28 5.74 7.88
CA CYS A 151 -4.55 5.57 7.19
C CYS A 151 -5.48 6.78 7.38
N VAL A 152 -5.67 7.24 8.63
CA VAL A 152 -6.48 8.43 8.93
C VAL A 152 -5.91 9.67 8.25
N GLY A 153 -4.59 9.88 8.31
CA GLY A 153 -3.92 11.00 7.63
C GLY A 153 -4.16 10.98 6.12
N THR A 154 -4.08 9.81 5.50
CA THR A 154 -4.32 9.64 4.06
C THR A 154 -5.78 9.91 3.70
N ILE A 155 -6.75 9.40 4.49
CA ILE A 155 -8.18 9.66 4.26
C ILE A 155 -8.48 11.16 4.32
N ILE A 156 -7.94 11.85 5.33
CA ILE A 156 -8.11 13.31 5.46
C ILE A 156 -7.49 14.03 4.26
N ALA A 157 -6.28 13.64 3.85
CA ALA A 157 -5.61 14.22 2.69
C ALA A 157 -6.40 13.99 1.40
N ASP A 158 -6.97 12.81 1.20
CA ASP A 158 -7.78 12.48 0.03
C ASP A 158 -9.08 13.30 -0.02
N ILE A 159 -9.78 13.45 1.12
CA ILE A 159 -10.99 14.29 1.21
C ILE A 159 -10.67 15.74 0.86
N ILE A 160 -9.58 16.29 1.41
CA ILE A 160 -9.14 17.66 1.12
C ILE A 160 -8.73 17.78 -0.35
N GLY A 161 -7.93 16.85 -0.86
CA GLY A 161 -7.45 16.85 -2.25
C GLY A 161 -8.59 16.80 -3.25
N VAL A 162 -9.55 15.88 -3.07
CA VAL A 162 -10.75 15.81 -3.91
C VAL A 162 -11.58 17.09 -3.78
N GLY A 163 -11.76 17.62 -2.58
CA GLY A 163 -12.48 18.87 -2.35
C GLY A 163 -11.88 20.07 -3.10
N ILE A 164 -10.54 20.21 -3.06
CA ILE A 164 -9.81 21.25 -3.78
C ILE A 164 -9.96 21.07 -5.29
N VAL A 165 -9.81 19.84 -5.79
CA VAL A 165 -9.96 19.54 -7.22
C VAL A 165 -11.39 19.85 -7.70
N MET A 166 -12.40 19.39 -6.96
CA MET A 166 -13.81 19.67 -7.30
C MET A 166 -14.11 21.16 -7.27
N HIS A 167 -13.54 21.91 -6.31
CA HIS A 167 -13.71 23.36 -6.27
C HIS A 167 -13.01 24.06 -7.44
N GLY A 168 -11.76 23.68 -7.75
CA GLY A 168 -10.98 24.23 -8.86
C GLY A 168 -11.58 23.93 -10.23
N MET A 169 -12.24 22.78 -10.39
CA MET A 169 -12.87 22.37 -11.64
C MET A 169 -14.27 22.99 -11.87
N ARG A 170 -14.84 23.75 -10.92
CA ARG A 170 -16.19 24.36 -11.06
C ARG A 170 -16.35 25.33 -12.23
N GLY A 171 -15.26 25.76 -12.87
CA GLY A 171 -15.27 26.70 -14.01
C GLY A 171 -14.78 26.11 -15.34
N HIS A 172 -14.47 24.82 -15.40
CA HIS A 172 -14.06 24.15 -16.65
C HIS A 172 -15.29 23.54 -17.35
N PRO A 173 -15.41 23.67 -18.69
CA PRO A 173 -16.50 23.06 -19.46
C PRO A 173 -16.48 21.53 -19.44
#